data_AF-A0A8H6XBT5-F1
#
_entry.id   AF-A0A8H6XBT5-F1
#
_cell.length_a   1.000
_cell.length_b   1.000
_cell.length_c   1.000
_cell.angle_alpha   90.00
_cell.angle_beta   90.00
_cell.angle_gamma   90.00
#
_symmetry.space_group_name_H-M   'P 1'
#
loop_
_entity.id
_entity.type
_entity.pdbx_description
1 polymer ?
#
loop_
_entity_poly.entity_id
_entity_poly.type
_entity_poly.pdbx_seq_one_letter_code
_entity_poly.pdbx_strand_id
1 'polypeptide(L)'
;MLAFGVSIPKRWWQGPVYKRWGERTLASTPYPPILLFTAPSIPCILMSLTLLWDGDTHHLESRPKVPGHGVGHRDARWESRINKNVHIVSTELPSEAHDTAILKMARDKGEIAALELEAEIYATKLAGIQGKFVPYFYGIYHGTIHGYPVACMLLEHCVADGKLSMLETNRRLMLAACAIHNAGVRHCDLENTHHFVLSGPNIKIVDFSCAVPHKCYGATPCLHPGMGGPTNSVSCEELEMLERTYGIFSSAPFPTESKILLPRANPLKLLTRRQATCTRRVATVLYEAKVPFELIQIDRSKGEHKTASYLEKQPFGKIPYIDDDGFFLYETRAICRYIAAKYPECKLIPTDPKKNALFEQAASVELCNFDAYAARAVYEARGKPRRGMKTDQAALDASLADLDTALNGYDAILAKQKYLAGDELTLADLFHLPNAPVIEREGKSDVMTRKPHVARWYRDLLSRPSWLAYENGVKTTLEY
;
A
#
# COMPACT_ATOMS: atom_id res chain seq x y z
N MET A 1 6.63 53.68 5.52
CA MET A 1 7.23 52.36 5.24
C MET A 1 7.12 51.51 6.48
N LEU A 2 6.15 50.59 6.46
CA LEU A 2 5.75 49.74 7.58
C LEU A 2 6.67 48.52 7.66
N ALA A 3 7.33 48.32 8.80
CA ALA A 3 7.97 47.07 9.19
C ALA A 3 7.32 46.62 10.51
N PHE A 4 6.45 45.62 10.45
CA PHE A 4 5.90 44.94 11.62
C PHE A 4 6.69 43.65 11.84
N GLY A 5 7.59 43.68 12.82
CA GLY A 5 8.03 42.50 13.52
C GLY A 5 7.00 42.14 14.59
N VAL A 6 6.48 40.92 14.55
CA VAL A 6 5.71 40.34 15.65
C VAL A 6 6.41 39.08 16.13
N SER A 7 6.83 39.15 17.38
CA SER A 7 7.36 38.10 18.22
C SER A 7 6.30 37.02 18.47
N ILE A 8 6.64 35.75 18.20
CA ILE A 8 5.84 34.61 18.63
C ILE A 8 6.48 34.04 19.91
N PRO A 9 5.79 34.06 21.07
CA PRO A 9 6.32 33.48 22.29
C PRO A 9 6.44 31.96 22.20
N LYS A 10 7.59 31.44 22.64
CA LYS A 10 7.77 30.04 23.02
C LYS A 10 6.85 29.67 24.19
N ARG A 11 6.38 28.42 24.18
CA ARG A 11 5.73 27.63 25.26
C ARG A 11 4.20 27.73 25.39
N TRP A 12 3.50 26.84 24.70
CA TRP A 12 2.36 26.06 25.25
C TRP A 12 2.40 24.65 24.64
N TRP A 13 3.39 23.85 25.03
CA TRP A 13 3.44 22.39 24.81
C TRP A 13 3.82 21.75 26.14
N GLN A 14 2.85 21.57 27.03
CA GLN A 14 2.95 20.68 28.20
C GLN A 14 1.59 20.05 28.53
N GLY A 15 1.42 18.80 28.06
CA GLY A 15 0.58 17.72 28.62
C GLY A 15 -0.94 17.69 28.26
N PRO A 16 -1.65 16.54 28.42
CA PRO A 16 -1.20 15.14 28.57
C PRO A 16 -1.86 14.14 27.58
N VAL A 17 -1.17 13.02 27.32
CA VAL A 17 -1.69 11.65 27.13
C VAL A 17 -2.97 11.49 26.27
N TYR A 18 -2.80 11.08 25.00
CA TYR A 18 -3.87 10.45 24.22
C TYR A 18 -4.33 9.17 24.94
N LYS A 19 -5.48 9.23 25.63
CA LYS A 19 -6.21 8.05 26.10
C LYS A 19 -6.95 7.41 24.92
N ARG A 20 -6.84 6.07 24.83
CA ARG A 20 -7.76 5.20 24.07
C ARG A 20 -9.20 5.68 24.28
N TRP A 21 -9.92 5.94 23.20
CA TRP A 21 -11.38 6.01 23.25
C TRP A 21 -11.91 4.58 23.27
N GLY A 22 -12.00 4.03 24.48
CA GLY A 22 -12.85 2.89 24.80
C GLY A 22 -13.82 3.34 25.88
N GLU A 23 -15.07 2.88 25.76
CA GLU A 23 -16.05 2.77 26.84
C GLU A 23 -16.27 4.04 27.69
N ARG A 24 -17.18 4.90 27.23
CA ARG A 24 -18.07 5.61 28.15
C ARG A 24 -19.51 5.37 27.72
N THR A 25 -20.24 4.74 28.63
CA THR A 25 -21.69 4.64 28.70
C THR A 25 -22.36 5.92 28.21
N LEU A 26 -23.14 5.79 27.13
CA LEU A 26 -24.11 6.79 26.68
C LEU A 26 -25.22 6.87 27.73
N ALA A 27 -25.10 7.85 28.62
CA ALA A 27 -26.22 8.36 29.40
C ALA A 27 -26.49 9.82 28.98
N SER A 28 -27.73 10.04 28.55
CA SER A 28 -28.44 11.32 28.37
C SER A 28 -27.93 12.32 27.32
N THR A 29 -28.16 12.00 26.04
CA THR A 29 -28.68 12.98 25.06
C THR A 29 -29.84 12.31 24.30
N PRO A 30 -31.06 12.87 24.28
CA PRO A 30 -32.23 12.18 23.72
C PRO A 30 -32.25 12.11 22.18
N TYR A 31 -31.23 12.63 21.49
CA TYR A 31 -31.13 12.61 20.03
C TYR A 31 -29.72 12.21 19.59
N PRO A 32 -29.58 11.27 18.63
CA PRO A 32 -28.30 11.01 17.96
C PRO A 32 -27.81 12.30 17.26
N PRO A 33 -26.48 12.53 17.12
CA PRO A 33 -25.97 13.63 16.32
C PRO A 33 -26.53 13.60 14.90
N ILE A 34 -27.27 14.64 14.53
CA ILE A 34 -27.87 14.84 13.21
C ILE A 34 -26.87 15.61 12.35
N LEU A 35 -26.40 15.04 11.24
CA LEU A 35 -25.57 15.73 10.25
C LEU A 35 -26.44 16.17 9.08
N LEU A 36 -26.64 17.47 8.92
CA LEU A 36 -27.36 18.05 7.78
C LEU A 36 -26.37 18.37 6.66
N PHE A 37 -26.61 17.85 5.45
CA PHE A 37 -25.84 18.21 4.26
C PHE A 37 -26.68 19.06 3.31
N THR A 38 -26.11 20.15 2.80
CA THR A 38 -26.74 20.98 1.77
C THR A 38 -26.25 20.58 0.38
N ALA A 39 -27.19 20.36 -0.55
CA ALA A 39 -26.91 20.05 -1.95
C ALA A 39 -26.01 21.10 -2.64
N PRO A 40 -25.21 20.70 -3.64
CA PRO A 40 -24.45 21.62 -4.48
C PRO A 40 -25.36 22.51 -5.34
N SER A 41 -24.85 23.69 -5.67
CA SER A 41 -25.48 24.67 -6.57
C SER A 41 -25.20 24.34 -8.04
N ILE A 42 -25.80 23.27 -8.58
CA ILE A 42 -25.86 22.96 -10.03
C ILE A 42 -27.27 22.40 -10.34
N PRO A 43 -27.93 22.77 -11.45
CA PRO A 43 -29.38 22.68 -11.55
C PRO A 43 -29.85 21.30 -12.01
N CYS A 44 -29.91 20.32 -11.11
CA CYS A 44 -30.76 19.13 -11.26
C CYS A 44 -31.02 18.50 -9.87
N ILE A 45 -32.27 18.58 -9.43
CA ILE A 45 -32.90 17.91 -8.26
C ILE A 45 -32.37 18.34 -6.88
N LEU A 46 -33.20 19.13 -6.18
CA LEU A 46 -32.98 19.60 -4.81
C LEU A 46 -33.18 18.46 -3.78
N MET A 47 -32.12 17.72 -3.46
CA MET A 47 -32.12 16.70 -2.39
C MET A 47 -31.09 17.03 -1.30
N SER A 48 -31.49 17.16 -0.04
CA SER A 48 -30.55 17.20 1.10
C SER A 48 -30.33 15.78 1.61
N LEU A 49 -29.08 15.39 1.81
CA LEU A 49 -28.69 14.15 2.47
C LEU A 49 -28.48 14.45 3.96
N THR A 50 -28.86 13.58 4.88
CA THR A 50 -28.69 13.76 6.33
C THR A 50 -28.06 12.51 6.91
N LEU A 51 -26.83 12.57 7.41
CA LEU A 51 -26.17 11.41 8.04
C LEU A 51 -26.53 11.42 9.54
N LEU A 52 -27.33 10.47 9.99
CA LEU A 52 -27.63 10.30 11.41
C LEU A 52 -26.59 9.35 12.00
N TRP A 53 -25.91 9.81 13.05
CA TRP A 53 -24.89 9.04 13.75
C TRP A 53 -25.47 8.43 15.02
N ASP A 54 -25.65 7.10 15.07
CA ASP A 54 -26.05 6.39 16.28
C ASP A 54 -25.05 5.27 16.61
N GLY A 55 -24.08 5.58 17.47
CA GLY A 55 -23.07 4.62 17.90
C GLY A 55 -22.27 4.03 16.73
N ASP A 56 -22.51 2.75 16.42
CA ASP A 56 -21.85 1.97 15.36
C ASP A 56 -22.67 1.93 14.04
N THR A 57 -23.87 2.51 14.03
CA THR A 57 -24.80 2.50 12.90
C THR A 57 -24.96 3.89 12.28
N HIS A 58 -25.04 3.92 10.95
CA HIS A 58 -25.11 5.15 10.16
C HIS A 58 -26.34 5.08 9.26
N HIS A 59 -27.14 6.16 9.24
CA HIS A 59 -28.29 6.29 8.35
C HIS A 59 -28.09 7.50 7.46
N LEU A 60 -28.21 7.39 6.12
CA LEU A 60 -28.39 8.58 5.28
C LEU A 60 -29.88 8.80 4.99
N GLU A 61 -30.40 10.00 5.26
CA GLU A 61 -31.79 10.40 5.01
C GLU A 61 -31.82 11.47 3.90
N SER A 62 -32.58 11.24 2.83
CA SER A 62 -32.79 12.25 1.78
C SER A 62 -34.08 13.06 2.00
N ARG A 63 -34.05 14.41 1.91
CA ARG A 63 -35.27 15.27 1.98
C ARG A 63 -35.40 16.22 0.76
N PRO A 64 -36.60 16.41 0.20
CA PRO A 64 -36.85 17.45 -0.81
C PRO A 64 -36.88 18.86 -0.19
N LYS A 65 -36.43 19.89 -0.92
CA LYS A 65 -36.52 21.30 -0.47
C LYS A 65 -37.94 21.92 -0.47
N VAL A 66 -38.95 21.27 -1.07
CA VAL A 66 -40.29 21.87 -1.25
C VAL A 66 -41.33 21.11 -0.43
N PRO A 67 -42.06 21.77 0.50
CA PRO A 67 -43.17 21.15 1.22
C PRO A 67 -44.31 20.81 0.24
N GLY A 68 -44.74 19.54 0.19
CA GLY A 68 -45.91 19.12 -0.59
C GLY A 68 -45.67 18.04 -1.66
N HIS A 69 -44.42 17.68 -1.94
CA HIS A 69 -44.14 16.46 -2.69
C HIS A 69 -43.98 15.28 -1.72
N GLY A 70 -44.67 14.18 -2.01
CA GLY A 70 -44.79 13.00 -1.14
C GLY A 70 -43.47 12.57 -0.52
N VAL A 71 -43.53 12.26 0.77
CA VAL A 71 -42.39 11.86 1.59
C VAL A 71 -41.90 10.49 1.13
N GLY A 72 -40.88 10.47 0.28
CA GLY A 72 -40.08 9.27 0.06
C GLY A 72 -38.90 9.32 1.00
N HIS A 73 -39.06 8.76 2.20
CA HIS A 73 -37.91 8.42 3.05
C HIS A 73 -37.00 7.49 2.27
N ARG A 74 -35.69 7.73 2.30
CA ARG A 74 -34.71 6.83 1.71
C ARG A 74 -33.57 6.71 2.70
N ASP A 75 -33.48 5.55 3.32
CA ASP A 75 -32.41 5.20 4.24
C ASP A 75 -31.24 4.61 3.44
N ALA A 76 -30.02 4.98 3.79
CA ALA A 76 -28.85 4.21 3.42
C ALA A 76 -28.25 3.55 4.64
N ARG A 77 -28.00 2.23 4.59
CA ARG A 77 -27.42 1.48 5.71
C ARG A 77 -25.99 1.12 5.40
N TRP A 78 -25.19 1.04 6.44
CA TRP A 78 -23.81 0.63 6.32
C TRP A 78 -23.72 -0.87 6.10
N GLU A 79 -23.07 -1.29 5.01
CA GLU A 79 -22.90 -2.71 4.69
C GLU A 79 -21.50 -3.19 5.07
N SER A 80 -20.47 -2.48 4.60
CA SER A 80 -19.08 -2.84 4.90
C SER A 80 -18.11 -1.69 4.70
N ARG A 81 -16.87 -1.85 5.19
CA ARG A 81 -15.78 -0.88 5.02
C ARG A 81 -14.79 -1.37 3.98
N ILE A 82 -14.43 -0.48 3.05
CA ILE A 82 -13.33 -0.69 2.11
C ILE A 82 -12.02 -0.15 2.67
N ASN A 83 -12.00 1.09 3.17
CA ASN A 83 -10.83 1.71 3.79
C ASN A 83 -11.21 2.73 4.87
N LYS A 84 -10.21 3.41 5.47
CA LYS A 84 -10.48 4.39 6.54
C LYS A 84 -11.56 5.42 6.18
N ASN A 85 -11.66 5.73 4.90
CA ASN A 85 -12.44 6.81 4.31
C ASN A 85 -13.39 6.30 3.21
N VAL A 86 -13.56 5.00 2.99
CA VAL A 86 -14.40 4.45 1.91
C VAL A 86 -15.23 3.29 2.43
N HIS A 87 -16.52 3.34 2.16
CA HIS A 87 -17.54 2.42 2.70
C HIS A 87 -18.47 1.95 1.58
N ILE A 88 -18.97 0.72 1.71
CA ILE A 88 -20.12 0.25 0.93
C ILE A 88 -21.36 0.49 1.79
N VAL A 89 -22.34 1.16 1.22
CA VAL A 89 -23.62 1.47 1.85
C VAL A 89 -24.75 0.93 0.98
N SER A 90 -25.78 0.33 1.56
CA SER A 90 -27.02 0.08 0.83
C SER A 90 -27.73 1.40 0.64
N THR A 91 -28.36 1.60 -0.50
CA THR A 91 -29.06 2.85 -0.80
C THR A 91 -30.34 2.57 -1.56
N GLU A 92 -31.41 3.28 -1.21
CA GLU A 92 -32.64 3.27 -2.02
C GLU A 92 -32.55 4.25 -3.21
N LEU A 93 -31.40 4.35 -3.89
CA LEU A 93 -31.19 5.30 -4.99
C LEU A 93 -32.01 4.92 -6.25
N PRO A 94 -32.38 5.89 -7.12
CA PRO A 94 -33.39 5.69 -8.17
C PRO A 94 -32.97 4.84 -9.38
N SER A 95 -31.74 4.32 -9.45
CA SER A 95 -31.36 3.46 -10.57
C SER A 95 -31.71 2.01 -10.24
N GLU A 96 -32.62 1.43 -11.00
CA GLU A 96 -33.18 0.06 -10.88
C GLU A 96 -32.16 -1.11 -10.89
N ALA A 97 -30.86 -0.85 -10.74
CA ALA A 97 -29.80 -1.82 -10.92
C ALA A 97 -28.96 -2.14 -9.67
N HIS A 98 -28.90 -1.27 -8.65
CA HIS A 98 -27.94 -1.45 -7.55
C HIS A 98 -28.49 -1.07 -6.18
N ASP A 99 -28.62 -2.07 -5.30
CA ASP A 99 -29.02 -1.90 -3.90
C ASP A 99 -27.92 -1.25 -3.04
N THR A 100 -26.73 -1.00 -3.61
CA THR A 100 -25.54 -0.51 -2.89
C THR A 100 -24.75 0.56 -3.64
N ALA A 101 -24.04 1.41 -2.89
CA ALA A 101 -23.20 2.50 -3.37
C ALA A 101 -21.88 2.58 -2.58
N ILE A 102 -20.88 3.25 -3.16
CA ILE A 102 -19.63 3.60 -2.49
C ILE A 102 -19.79 4.98 -1.86
N LEU A 103 -19.53 5.08 -0.56
CA LEU A 103 -19.43 6.31 0.20
C LEU A 103 -17.96 6.59 0.54
N LYS A 104 -17.36 7.56 -0.14
CA LYS A 104 -16.06 8.13 0.26
C LYS A 104 -16.29 9.26 1.27
N MET A 105 -15.52 9.31 2.34
CA MET A 105 -15.61 10.29 3.43
C MET A 105 -14.26 10.99 3.61
N ALA A 106 -14.31 12.29 3.86
CA ALA A 106 -13.15 13.10 4.18
C ALA A 106 -13.37 13.86 5.49
N ARG A 107 -12.33 13.89 6.31
CA ARG A 107 -12.31 14.63 7.58
C ARG A 107 -11.13 15.58 7.53
N ASP A 108 -11.27 16.77 8.09
CA ASP A 108 -10.28 17.85 7.99
C ASP A 108 -10.21 18.56 6.62
N LYS A 109 -9.60 19.75 6.62
CA LYS A 109 -9.60 20.65 5.46
C LYS A 109 -8.82 20.08 4.27
N GLY A 110 -7.77 19.30 4.51
CA GLY A 110 -6.92 18.75 3.46
C GLY A 110 -7.59 17.58 2.75
N GLU A 111 -8.15 16.63 3.51
CA GLU A 111 -8.88 15.50 2.92
C GLU A 111 -10.14 15.99 2.18
N ILE A 112 -10.85 17.00 2.72
CA ILE A 112 -12.05 17.56 2.08
C ILE A 112 -11.68 18.18 0.73
N ALA A 113 -10.63 18.99 0.67
CA ALA A 113 -10.19 19.62 -0.59
C ALA A 113 -9.78 18.58 -1.65
N ALA A 114 -9.13 17.49 -1.24
CA ALA A 114 -8.78 16.39 -2.14
C ALA A 114 -10.04 15.67 -2.67
N LEU A 115 -11.02 15.41 -1.79
CA LEU A 115 -12.28 14.76 -2.17
C LEU A 115 -13.12 15.65 -3.10
N GLU A 116 -13.13 16.97 -2.87
CA GLU A 116 -13.77 17.95 -3.74
C GLU A 116 -13.16 17.97 -5.14
N LEU A 117 -11.83 17.87 -5.24
CA LEU A 117 -11.14 17.84 -6.53
C LEU A 117 -11.48 16.57 -7.32
N GLU A 118 -11.53 15.42 -6.66
CA GLU A 118 -11.98 14.16 -7.28
C GLU A 118 -13.45 14.28 -7.73
N ALA A 119 -14.32 14.82 -6.88
CA ALA A 119 -15.74 15.01 -7.20
C ALA A 119 -15.95 15.96 -8.38
N GLU A 120 -15.14 17.02 -8.51
CA GLU A 120 -15.19 17.93 -9.65
C GLU A 120 -14.83 17.22 -10.96
N ILE A 121 -13.83 16.33 -10.95
CA ILE A 121 -13.46 15.53 -12.12
C ILE A 121 -14.63 14.64 -12.57
N TYR A 122 -15.30 13.98 -11.63
CA TYR A 122 -16.51 13.20 -11.92
C TYR A 122 -17.64 14.07 -12.49
N ALA A 123 -17.98 15.14 -11.79
CA ALA A 123 -19.10 16.03 -12.14
C ALA A 123 -18.91 16.75 -13.49
N THR A 124 -17.67 16.95 -13.94
CA THR A 124 -17.37 17.73 -15.14
C THR A 124 -16.81 16.87 -16.27
N LYS A 125 -15.57 16.39 -16.12
CA LYS A 125 -14.82 15.72 -17.19
C LYS A 125 -15.38 14.34 -17.49
N LEU A 126 -15.69 13.57 -16.46
CA LEU A 126 -16.12 12.18 -16.63
C LEU A 126 -17.63 12.02 -16.84
N ALA A 127 -18.42 13.09 -16.71
CA ALA A 127 -19.88 13.05 -16.76
C ALA A 127 -20.44 12.29 -17.98
N GLY A 128 -19.81 12.44 -19.16
CA GLY A 128 -20.23 11.78 -20.40
C GLY A 128 -19.89 10.29 -20.51
N ILE A 129 -19.11 9.73 -19.58
CA ILE A 129 -18.62 8.34 -19.63
C ILE A 129 -18.98 7.52 -18.38
N GLN A 130 -19.71 8.11 -17.44
CA GLN A 130 -20.25 7.43 -16.25
C GLN A 130 -21.18 6.27 -16.61
N GLY A 131 -21.15 5.21 -15.80
CA GLY A 131 -21.90 3.97 -15.99
C GLY A 131 -21.32 3.05 -17.06
N LYS A 132 -20.51 3.57 -18.00
CA LYS A 132 -19.90 2.80 -19.10
C LYS A 132 -18.43 2.48 -18.86
N PHE A 133 -17.63 3.50 -18.54
CA PHE A 133 -16.18 3.37 -18.36
C PHE A 133 -15.71 3.76 -16.96
N VAL A 134 -16.55 4.45 -16.19
CA VAL A 134 -16.31 4.82 -14.79
C VAL A 134 -17.62 4.67 -14.00
N PRO A 135 -17.58 4.60 -12.65
CA PRO A 135 -18.77 4.59 -11.80
C PRO A 135 -19.71 5.77 -12.06
N TYR A 136 -21.02 5.59 -11.83
CA TYR A 136 -21.90 6.76 -11.65
C TYR A 136 -21.47 7.59 -10.44
N PHE A 137 -21.46 8.91 -10.59
CA PHE A 137 -21.30 9.86 -9.50
C PHE A 137 -22.68 10.39 -9.09
N TYR A 138 -23.02 10.18 -7.82
CA TYR A 138 -24.31 10.59 -7.26
C TYR A 138 -24.23 11.95 -6.56
N GLY A 139 -23.03 12.39 -6.18
CA GLY A 139 -22.82 13.73 -5.63
C GLY A 139 -21.74 13.77 -4.55
N ILE A 140 -21.34 14.99 -4.19
CA ILE A 140 -20.57 15.30 -2.99
C ILE A 140 -21.44 16.14 -2.05
N TYR A 141 -21.30 15.90 -0.75
CA TYR A 141 -22.10 16.48 0.30
C TYR A 141 -21.19 16.96 1.42
N HIS A 142 -21.45 18.15 1.97
CA HIS A 142 -20.72 18.72 3.10
C HIS A 142 -21.53 18.80 4.37
N GLY A 143 -20.90 18.57 5.53
CA GLY A 143 -21.54 18.61 6.85
C GLY A 143 -20.54 18.85 7.97
N THR A 144 -20.98 18.68 9.23
CA THR A 144 -20.12 18.90 10.41
C THR A 144 -20.34 17.87 11.52
N ILE A 145 -19.33 17.08 11.87
CA ILE A 145 -19.36 16.14 13.00
C ILE A 145 -18.80 16.81 14.25
N HIS A 146 -19.61 16.97 15.30
CA HIS A 146 -19.19 17.64 16.56
C HIS A 146 -18.51 19.01 16.34
N GLY A 147 -18.98 19.77 15.34
CA GLY A 147 -18.41 21.08 14.97
C GLY A 147 -17.19 21.02 14.05
N TYR A 148 -16.71 19.83 13.67
CA TYR A 148 -15.62 19.65 12.72
C TYR A 148 -16.16 19.41 11.30
N PRO A 149 -15.61 20.07 10.27
CA PRO A 149 -16.07 19.90 8.90
C PRO A 149 -15.80 18.49 8.38
N VAL A 150 -16.75 17.96 7.62
CA VAL A 150 -16.65 16.68 6.91
C VAL A 150 -17.26 16.82 5.52
N ALA A 151 -16.80 16.01 4.58
CA ALA A 151 -17.44 15.84 3.28
C ALA A 151 -17.60 14.35 2.96
N CYS A 152 -18.62 14.00 2.18
CA CYS A 152 -18.78 12.66 1.65
C CYS A 152 -19.18 12.69 0.18
N MET A 153 -18.64 11.76 -0.60
CA MET A 153 -18.92 11.57 -2.02
C MET A 153 -19.55 10.20 -2.22
N LEU A 154 -20.65 10.15 -2.98
CA LEU A 154 -21.35 8.92 -3.33
C LEU A 154 -21.07 8.53 -4.79
N LEU A 155 -20.68 7.28 -4.99
CA LEU A 155 -20.40 6.67 -6.29
C LEU A 155 -21.14 5.33 -6.44
N GLU A 156 -21.31 4.85 -7.67
CA GLU A 156 -21.78 3.50 -7.97
C GLU A 156 -20.86 2.43 -7.35
N HIS A 157 -21.46 1.44 -6.69
CA HIS A 157 -20.74 0.24 -6.30
C HIS A 157 -20.63 -0.72 -7.47
N CYS A 158 -19.45 -0.74 -8.10
CA CYS A 158 -19.14 -1.66 -9.18
C CYS A 158 -18.74 -3.02 -8.57
N VAL A 159 -19.57 -4.03 -8.77
CA VAL A 159 -19.27 -5.40 -8.35
C VAL A 159 -18.47 -6.08 -9.44
N ALA A 160 -17.43 -6.82 -9.06
CA ALA A 160 -16.65 -7.63 -10.00
C ALA A 160 -17.45 -8.88 -10.38
N ASP A 161 -17.97 -8.92 -11.59
CA ASP A 161 -18.76 -10.05 -12.10
C ASP A 161 -18.53 -10.30 -13.59
N GLY A 162 -18.66 -11.56 -14.02
CA GLY A 162 -18.49 -11.97 -15.40
C GLY A 162 -17.10 -12.55 -15.73
N LYS A 163 -16.94 -13.00 -16.98
CA LYS A 163 -15.69 -13.59 -17.49
C LYS A 163 -15.45 -13.13 -18.93
N LEU A 164 -14.26 -12.61 -19.20
CA LEU A 164 -13.78 -12.27 -20.53
C LEU A 164 -12.50 -13.04 -20.85
N SER A 165 -12.22 -13.24 -22.13
CA SER A 165 -10.90 -13.69 -22.55
C SER A 165 -9.85 -12.61 -22.24
N MET A 166 -8.60 -13.01 -22.03
CA MET A 166 -7.49 -12.08 -21.76
C MET A 166 -7.40 -10.97 -22.82
N LEU A 167 -7.55 -11.33 -24.10
CA LEU A 167 -7.53 -10.38 -25.21
C LEU A 167 -8.68 -9.38 -25.14
N GLU A 168 -9.88 -9.86 -24.84
CA GLU A 168 -11.08 -9.01 -24.77
C GLU A 168 -11.05 -8.10 -23.53
N THR A 169 -10.50 -8.58 -22.42
CA THR A 169 -10.21 -7.72 -21.27
C THR A 169 -9.27 -6.60 -21.65
N ASN A 170 -8.09 -6.93 -22.18
CA ASN A 170 -7.05 -5.98 -22.54
C ASN A 170 -7.60 -4.90 -23.49
N ARG A 171 -8.38 -5.33 -24.48
CA ARG A 171 -9.12 -4.43 -25.38
C ARG A 171 -10.05 -3.48 -24.62
N ARG A 172 -10.86 -3.98 -23.68
CA ARG A 172 -11.81 -3.15 -22.93
C ARG A 172 -11.13 -2.20 -21.94
N LEU A 173 -10.01 -2.61 -21.35
CA LEU A 173 -9.20 -1.77 -20.49
C LEU A 173 -8.64 -0.59 -21.29
N MET A 174 -8.04 -0.86 -22.46
CA MET A 174 -7.51 0.19 -23.33
C MET A 174 -8.62 1.13 -23.82
N LEU A 175 -9.81 0.61 -24.10
CA LEU A 175 -10.98 1.44 -24.44
C LEU A 175 -11.39 2.37 -23.29
N ALA A 176 -11.44 1.86 -22.06
CA ALA A 176 -11.77 2.66 -20.88
C ALA A 176 -10.71 3.74 -20.60
N ALA A 177 -9.43 3.39 -20.66
CA ALA A 177 -8.32 4.34 -20.49
C ALA A 177 -8.37 5.44 -21.57
N CYS A 178 -8.54 5.07 -22.84
CA CYS A 178 -8.68 6.06 -23.92
C CYS A 178 -9.89 6.98 -23.71
N ALA A 179 -11.01 6.45 -23.20
CA ALA A 179 -12.20 7.25 -22.92
C ALA A 179 -11.94 8.32 -21.84
N ILE A 180 -11.22 7.98 -20.77
CA ILE A 180 -10.82 8.93 -19.72
C ILE A 180 -9.89 10.01 -20.28
N HIS A 181 -8.92 9.63 -21.11
CA HIS A 181 -8.00 10.59 -21.73
C HIS A 181 -8.71 11.52 -22.71
N ASN A 182 -9.66 11.02 -23.49
CA ASN A 182 -10.51 11.83 -24.37
C ASN A 182 -11.45 12.75 -23.59
N ALA A 183 -11.88 12.33 -22.39
CA ALA A 183 -12.59 13.19 -21.44
C ALA A 183 -11.70 14.30 -20.85
N GLY A 184 -10.39 14.29 -21.13
CA GLY A 184 -9.45 15.30 -20.69
C GLY A 184 -8.94 15.07 -19.27
N VAL A 185 -8.77 13.80 -18.89
CA VAL A 185 -8.28 13.37 -17.57
C VAL A 185 -7.13 12.39 -17.76
N ARG A 186 -6.10 12.51 -16.92
CA ARG A 186 -5.05 11.49 -16.73
C ARG A 186 -5.23 10.93 -15.34
N HIS A 187 -5.24 9.61 -15.19
CA HIS A 187 -5.54 8.98 -13.90
C HIS A 187 -4.32 9.00 -12.96
N CYS A 188 -3.12 8.91 -13.53
CA CYS A 188 -1.82 8.97 -12.83
C CYS A 188 -1.51 7.79 -11.89
N ASP A 189 -2.31 6.73 -11.87
CA ASP A 189 -2.10 5.58 -10.97
C ASP A 189 -2.53 4.23 -11.59
N LEU A 190 -2.71 4.18 -12.91
CA LEU A 190 -3.19 2.96 -13.59
C LEU A 190 -2.13 1.85 -13.75
N GLU A 191 -0.89 2.10 -13.29
CA GLU A 191 0.14 1.07 -13.18
C GLU A 191 -0.25 -0.02 -12.18
N ASN A 192 -1.06 0.34 -11.19
CA ASN A 192 -1.57 -0.56 -10.18
C ASN A 192 -2.84 -1.26 -10.69
N THR A 193 -2.85 -2.60 -10.74
CA THR A 193 -3.97 -3.42 -11.27
C THR A 193 -5.29 -3.31 -10.49
N HIS A 194 -5.41 -2.35 -9.58
CA HIS A 194 -6.46 -2.26 -8.56
C HIS A 194 -7.51 -1.18 -8.84
N HIS A 195 -7.42 -0.55 -10.01
CA HIS A 195 -8.35 0.49 -10.43
C HIS A 195 -9.28 0.04 -11.54
N PHE A 196 -9.24 -1.24 -11.93
CA PHE A 196 -10.11 -1.81 -12.96
C PHE A 196 -11.10 -2.79 -12.34
N VAL A 197 -12.39 -2.57 -12.59
CA VAL A 197 -13.47 -3.47 -12.15
C VAL A 197 -14.22 -3.99 -13.38
N LEU A 198 -14.26 -5.31 -13.55
CA LEU A 198 -15.11 -5.94 -14.56
C LEU A 198 -16.54 -5.96 -14.02
N SER A 199 -17.41 -5.16 -14.59
CA SER A 199 -18.82 -5.05 -14.20
C SER A 199 -19.70 -5.43 -15.39
N GLY A 200 -20.26 -6.63 -15.34
CA GLY A 200 -20.95 -7.31 -16.41
C GLY A 200 -20.04 -7.49 -17.64
N PRO A 201 -20.43 -7.00 -18.83
CA PRO A 201 -19.55 -7.06 -19.98
C PRO A 201 -18.44 -5.98 -19.94
N ASN A 202 -18.56 -4.91 -19.14
CA ASN A 202 -17.72 -3.72 -19.28
C ASN A 202 -16.59 -3.67 -18.24
N ILE A 203 -15.51 -2.96 -18.57
CA ILE A 203 -14.47 -2.60 -17.59
C ILE A 203 -14.69 -1.14 -17.17
N LYS A 204 -14.82 -0.92 -15.86
CA LYS A 204 -14.92 0.39 -15.24
C LYS A 204 -13.62 0.71 -14.52
N ILE A 205 -13.13 1.93 -14.69
CA ILE A 205 -11.97 2.45 -13.96
C ILE A 205 -12.47 3.22 -12.74
N VAL A 206 -11.86 2.99 -11.58
CA VAL A 206 -12.27 3.53 -10.27
C VAL A 206 -11.11 4.23 -9.57
N ASP A 207 -11.43 5.04 -8.58
CA ASP A 207 -10.49 5.78 -7.72
C ASP A 207 -9.66 6.87 -8.42
N PHE A 208 -10.26 8.05 -8.60
CA PHE A 208 -9.65 9.19 -9.30
C PHE A 208 -8.95 10.16 -8.33
N SER A 209 -8.53 9.67 -7.16
CA SER A 209 -7.90 10.50 -6.12
C SER A 209 -6.56 11.12 -6.55
N CYS A 210 -5.84 10.47 -7.46
CA CYS A 210 -4.60 10.98 -8.09
C CYS A 210 -4.83 11.61 -9.47
N ALA A 211 -6.07 11.64 -9.95
CA ALA A 211 -6.36 12.07 -11.30
C ALA A 211 -6.17 13.58 -11.46
N VAL A 212 -5.72 13.98 -12.64
CA VAL A 212 -5.50 15.38 -12.98
C VAL A 212 -6.12 15.72 -14.33
N PRO A 213 -6.57 16.98 -14.53
CA PRO A 213 -6.91 17.48 -15.85
C PRO A 213 -5.74 17.30 -16.81
N HIS A 214 -6.03 16.79 -18.00
CA HIS A 214 -5.03 16.44 -18.99
C HIS A 214 -5.55 16.73 -20.40
N LYS A 215 -4.65 17.07 -21.31
CA LYS A 215 -4.98 17.20 -22.74
C LYS A 215 -4.18 16.16 -23.49
N CYS A 216 -4.86 15.09 -23.90
CA CYS A 216 -4.26 14.05 -24.71
C CYS A 216 -4.49 14.36 -26.20
N TYR A 217 -3.43 14.31 -27.00
CA TYR A 217 -3.53 14.41 -28.46
C TYR A 217 -3.48 13.00 -29.04
N GLY A 218 -4.62 12.49 -29.52
CA GLY A 218 -4.69 11.18 -30.18
C GLY A 218 -4.92 9.98 -29.25
N ALA A 219 -5.78 10.10 -28.23
CA ALA A 219 -6.22 8.94 -27.45
C ALA A 219 -7.16 8.04 -28.27
N THR A 220 -6.57 7.21 -29.12
CA THR A 220 -7.26 6.18 -29.90
C THR A 220 -6.70 4.81 -29.52
N PRO A 221 -7.56 3.83 -29.19
CA PRO A 221 -7.12 2.47 -28.93
C PRO A 221 -6.41 1.93 -30.18
N CYS A 222 -5.15 1.50 -30.08
CA CYS A 222 -4.43 0.88 -31.18
C CYS A 222 -4.95 -0.55 -31.41
N LEU A 223 -6.09 -0.69 -32.10
CA LEU A 223 -6.74 -1.98 -32.34
C LEU A 223 -6.44 -2.60 -33.73
N HIS A 224 -5.31 -2.29 -34.37
CA HIS A 224 -5.06 -2.75 -35.74
C HIS A 224 -4.29 -4.09 -35.82
N PRO A 225 -4.82 -5.09 -36.55
CA PRO A 225 -4.05 -6.25 -36.96
C PRO A 225 -3.19 -5.88 -38.18
N GLY A 226 -1.88 -5.83 -37.97
CA GLY A 226 -0.89 -5.73 -39.05
C GLY A 226 -0.18 -4.37 -39.13
N MET A 227 1.15 -4.45 -38.96
CA MET A 227 2.16 -3.39 -39.09
C MET A 227 2.32 -2.43 -37.91
N GLY A 228 3.36 -2.72 -37.11
CA GLY A 228 4.04 -1.74 -36.26
C GLY A 228 3.27 -1.34 -35.02
N GLY A 229 3.89 -1.55 -33.85
CA GLY A 229 3.48 -0.85 -32.62
C GLY A 229 3.45 0.68 -32.82
N PRO A 230 3.06 1.45 -31.79
CA PRO A 230 2.76 2.88 -31.91
C PRO A 230 3.85 3.60 -32.70
N THR A 231 3.48 4.19 -33.84
CA THR A 231 4.26 5.29 -34.40
C THR A 231 4.35 6.37 -33.32
N ASN A 232 5.42 7.17 -33.32
CA ASN A 232 5.80 8.20 -32.32
C ASN A 232 4.75 9.32 -32.04
N SER A 233 3.46 9.03 -32.05
CA SER A 233 2.33 9.96 -32.02
C SER A 233 1.36 9.75 -30.84
N VAL A 234 1.61 8.79 -29.92
CA VAL A 234 0.94 8.80 -28.61
C VAL A 234 1.77 9.69 -27.69
N SER A 235 1.35 10.94 -27.50
CA SER A 235 2.13 11.91 -26.72
C SER A 235 1.97 11.76 -25.19
N CYS A 236 1.26 10.73 -24.70
CA CYS A 236 0.91 10.57 -23.29
C CYS A 236 1.55 9.32 -22.68
N GLU A 237 2.38 9.54 -21.67
CA GLU A 237 3.20 8.54 -20.99
C GLU A 237 2.36 7.42 -20.32
N GLU A 238 1.21 7.78 -19.73
CA GLU A 238 0.29 6.80 -19.11
C GLU A 238 -0.33 5.86 -20.17
N LEU A 239 -0.73 6.37 -21.35
CA LEU A 239 -1.26 5.50 -22.42
C LEU A 239 -0.18 4.64 -23.07
N GLU A 240 1.03 5.16 -23.24
CA GLU A 240 2.15 4.37 -23.76
C GLU A 240 2.48 3.20 -22.84
N MET A 241 2.54 3.46 -21.54
CA MET A 241 2.76 2.44 -20.51
C MET A 241 1.63 1.40 -20.49
N LEU A 242 0.37 1.83 -20.56
CA LEU A 242 -0.77 0.91 -20.61
C LEU A 242 -0.77 0.06 -21.88
N GLU A 243 -0.42 0.62 -23.03
CA GLU A 243 -0.33 -0.14 -24.29
C GLU A 243 0.81 -1.19 -24.23
N ARG A 244 1.96 -0.86 -23.63
CA ARG A 244 3.05 -1.83 -23.39
C ARG A 244 2.62 -2.96 -22.47
N THR A 245 1.75 -2.67 -21.50
CA THR A 245 1.35 -3.61 -20.45
C THR A 245 0.14 -4.45 -20.83
N TYR A 246 -0.85 -3.85 -21.48
CA TYR A 246 -2.17 -4.42 -21.75
C TYR A 246 -2.58 -4.31 -23.24
N GLY A 247 -1.70 -3.89 -24.14
CA GLY A 247 -1.99 -3.83 -25.58
C GLY A 247 -2.22 -5.21 -26.21
N ILE A 248 -2.54 -5.22 -27.51
CA ILE A 248 -2.96 -6.43 -28.26
C ILE A 248 -1.93 -7.58 -28.21
N PHE A 249 -0.64 -7.27 -28.14
CA PHE A 249 0.43 -8.27 -28.10
C PHE A 249 0.84 -8.66 -26.67
N SER A 250 0.19 -8.10 -25.65
CA SER A 250 0.46 -8.43 -24.27
C SER A 250 -0.12 -9.80 -23.90
N SER A 251 0.70 -10.66 -23.30
CA SER A 251 0.28 -11.91 -22.66
C SER A 251 -0.07 -11.72 -21.18
N ALA A 252 -0.28 -10.48 -20.71
CA ALA A 252 -0.57 -10.19 -19.31
C ALA A 252 -1.93 -10.78 -18.89
N PRO A 253 -2.00 -11.60 -17.82
CA PRO A 253 -3.25 -12.16 -17.35
C PRO A 253 -4.19 -11.08 -16.81
N PHE A 254 -5.51 -11.33 -16.94
CA PHE A 254 -6.54 -10.53 -16.31
C PHE A 254 -6.25 -10.35 -14.81
N PRO A 255 -6.49 -9.17 -14.22
CA PRO A 255 -6.61 -9.05 -12.77
C PRO A 255 -7.81 -9.89 -12.31
N THR A 256 -7.60 -11.16 -11.98
CA THR A 256 -8.66 -12.08 -11.53
C THR A 256 -9.35 -11.57 -10.26
N GLU A 257 -10.55 -12.08 -9.96
CA GLU A 257 -11.40 -11.76 -8.79
C GLU A 257 -10.67 -11.72 -7.42
N SER A 258 -9.45 -12.26 -7.34
CA SER A 258 -8.50 -12.10 -6.23
C SER A 258 -7.77 -10.73 -6.17
N LYS A 259 -8.14 -9.74 -6.99
CA LYS A 259 -7.39 -8.47 -7.15
C LYS A 259 -8.16 -7.18 -6.88
N ILE A 260 -9.09 -7.22 -5.93
CA ILE A 260 -9.29 -6.03 -5.09
C ILE A 260 -8.12 -6.00 -4.09
N LEU A 261 -6.98 -5.43 -4.47
CA LEU A 261 -6.16 -4.71 -3.48
C LEU A 261 -6.33 -3.24 -3.81
N LEU A 262 -7.52 -2.71 -3.53
CA LEU A 262 -7.64 -1.29 -3.21
C LEU A 262 -6.43 -0.92 -2.35
N PRO A 263 -5.78 0.24 -2.54
CA PRO A 263 -4.68 0.67 -1.67
C PRO A 263 -5.18 0.38 -0.26
N ARG A 264 -4.51 -0.56 0.42
CA ARG A 264 -5.13 -1.29 1.52
C ARG A 264 -5.80 -0.29 2.46
N ALA A 265 -6.94 -0.69 3.01
CA ALA A 265 -7.65 0.01 4.06
C ALA A 265 -6.73 0.74 5.05
N ASN A 266 -5.67 0.02 5.39
CA ASN A 266 -4.42 0.52 5.94
C ASN A 266 -3.25 -0.12 5.18
N PRO A 267 -2.28 0.64 4.64
CA PRO A 267 -1.03 0.06 4.15
C PRO A 267 -0.42 -0.82 5.24
N LEU A 268 0.32 -1.88 4.85
CA LEU A 268 1.10 -2.64 5.83
C LEU A 268 2.00 -1.67 6.57
N LYS A 269 1.88 -1.59 7.90
CA LYS A 269 2.72 -0.71 8.71
C LYS A 269 3.93 -1.49 9.16
N LEU A 270 5.11 -1.01 8.84
CA LEU A 270 6.37 -1.53 9.34
C LEU A 270 6.87 -0.63 10.47
N LEU A 271 6.70 -1.08 11.72
CA LEU A 271 7.09 -0.31 12.90
C LEU A 271 8.54 -0.61 13.27
N THR A 272 9.42 0.36 13.03
CA THR A 272 10.87 0.10 13.03
C THR A 272 11.74 1.37 13.06
N ARG A 273 13.07 1.19 12.94
CA ARG A 273 14.05 2.27 12.73
C ARG A 273 14.67 2.17 11.33
N ARG A 274 14.71 3.27 10.55
CA ARG A 274 15.16 3.27 9.13
C ARG A 274 16.51 2.59 8.88
N GLN A 275 17.43 2.70 9.84
CA GLN A 275 18.82 2.24 9.70
C GLN A 275 19.10 0.87 10.35
N ALA A 276 18.11 0.20 10.95
CA ALA A 276 18.36 -1.10 11.58
C ALA A 276 18.46 -2.22 10.53
N THR A 277 19.33 -3.20 10.77
CA THR A 277 19.51 -4.32 9.82
C THR A 277 18.30 -5.22 9.74
N CYS A 278 17.63 -5.47 10.87
CA CYS A 278 16.36 -6.17 10.89
C CYS A 278 15.28 -5.46 10.04
N THR A 279 15.28 -4.12 9.97
CA THR A 279 14.41 -3.36 9.07
C THR A 279 14.71 -3.67 7.61
N ARG A 280 16.00 -3.68 7.24
CA ARG A 280 16.41 -3.91 5.85
C ARG A 280 15.96 -5.29 5.37
N ARG A 281 15.94 -6.31 6.24
CA ARG A 281 15.42 -7.64 5.88
C ARG A 281 13.99 -7.56 5.37
N VAL A 282 13.10 -7.00 6.19
CA VAL A 282 11.66 -6.92 5.88
C VAL A 282 11.43 -5.98 4.69
N ALA A 283 12.10 -4.83 4.67
CA ALA A 283 11.97 -3.86 3.59
C ALA A 283 12.40 -4.41 2.22
N THR A 284 13.50 -5.15 2.17
CA THR A 284 13.97 -5.78 0.91
C THR A 284 12.92 -6.73 0.36
N VAL A 285 12.29 -7.53 1.23
CA VAL A 285 11.22 -8.46 0.83
C VAL A 285 9.96 -7.71 0.39
N LEU A 286 9.59 -6.62 1.07
CA LEU A 286 8.48 -5.77 0.65
C LEU A 286 8.74 -5.15 -0.73
N TYR A 287 9.95 -4.69 -1.01
CA TYR A 287 10.34 -4.15 -2.33
C TYR A 287 10.38 -5.24 -3.41
N GLU A 288 10.94 -6.43 -3.13
CA GLU A 288 10.89 -7.58 -4.05
C GLU A 288 9.47 -7.98 -4.41
N ALA A 289 8.60 -8.03 -3.40
CA ALA A 289 7.19 -8.37 -3.57
C ALA A 289 6.35 -7.21 -4.11
N LYS A 290 6.95 -6.02 -4.32
CA LYS A 290 6.27 -4.78 -4.73
C LYS A 290 5.04 -4.46 -3.87
N VAL A 291 5.17 -4.67 -2.56
CA VAL A 291 4.08 -4.45 -1.59
C VAL A 291 4.17 -3.05 -1.02
N PRO A 292 3.11 -2.23 -1.16
CA PRO A 292 3.08 -0.93 -0.53
C PRO A 292 3.06 -1.02 1.00
N PHE A 293 3.85 -0.21 1.68
CA PHE A 293 3.92 -0.16 3.14
C PHE A 293 4.21 1.25 3.67
N GLU A 294 3.69 1.52 4.87
CA GLU A 294 3.99 2.71 5.67
C GLU A 294 5.08 2.37 6.69
N LEU A 295 6.13 3.18 6.76
CA LEU A 295 7.20 2.98 7.73
C LEU A 295 7.00 3.89 8.96
N ILE A 296 6.62 3.29 10.09
CA ILE A 296 6.45 4.01 11.36
C ILE A 296 7.78 4.02 12.13
N GLN A 297 8.31 5.19 12.44
CA GLN A 297 9.56 5.32 13.20
C GLN A 297 9.38 5.02 14.69
N ILE A 298 10.25 4.16 15.21
CA ILE A 298 10.38 3.83 16.64
C ILE A 298 11.70 4.35 17.18
N ASP A 299 11.63 5.28 18.12
CA ASP A 299 12.77 5.84 18.82
C ASP A 299 13.21 4.95 19.99
N ARG A 300 14.26 4.17 19.72
CA ARG A 300 14.88 3.30 20.74
C ARG A 300 15.58 4.09 21.85
N SER A 301 16.04 5.31 21.59
CA SER A 301 16.73 6.13 22.58
C SER A 301 15.78 6.64 23.65
N LYS A 302 14.52 6.90 23.28
CA LYS A 302 13.42 7.24 24.19
C LYS A 302 12.73 6.02 24.83
N GLY A 303 13.18 4.81 24.49
CA GLY A 303 12.60 3.58 25.04
C GLY A 303 11.22 3.23 24.47
N GLU A 304 10.80 3.76 23.32
CA GLU A 304 9.44 3.53 22.76
C GLU A 304 9.12 2.03 22.58
N HIS A 305 10.10 1.26 22.08
CA HIS A 305 10.08 -0.20 21.98
C HIS A 305 9.92 -0.97 23.31
N LYS A 306 9.93 -0.28 24.46
CA LYS A 306 9.74 -0.84 25.81
C LYS A 306 8.47 -0.33 26.49
N THR A 307 7.69 0.51 25.83
CA THR A 307 6.39 0.98 26.36
C THR A 307 5.38 -0.17 26.42
N ALA A 308 4.44 -0.11 27.37
CA ALA A 308 3.43 -1.16 27.53
C ALA A 308 2.62 -1.41 26.24
N SER A 309 2.25 -0.34 25.51
CA SER A 309 1.50 -0.43 24.24
C SER A 309 2.31 -1.05 23.09
N TYR A 310 3.64 -0.98 23.15
CA TYR A 310 4.53 -1.67 22.20
C TYR A 310 4.71 -3.14 22.60
N LEU A 311 4.93 -3.40 23.89
CA LEU A 311 5.12 -4.76 24.43
C LEU A 311 3.89 -5.65 24.26
N GLU A 312 2.69 -5.07 24.29
CA GLU A 312 1.42 -5.75 23.96
C GLU A 312 1.45 -6.40 22.55
N LYS A 313 2.15 -5.77 21.58
CA LYS A 313 2.26 -6.25 20.19
C LYS A 313 3.57 -6.99 19.94
N GLN A 314 4.62 -6.65 20.68
CA GLN A 314 5.94 -7.25 20.58
C GLN A 314 6.51 -7.50 21.99
N PRO A 315 6.28 -8.70 22.57
CA PRO A 315 6.55 -8.96 23.98
C PRO A 315 8.04 -8.97 24.36
N PHE A 316 8.95 -9.09 23.38
CA PHE A 316 10.39 -9.04 23.60
C PHE A 316 10.95 -7.60 23.61
N GLY A 317 10.11 -6.60 23.31
CA GLY A 317 10.50 -5.21 23.17
C GLY A 317 11.64 -5.03 22.19
N LYS A 318 11.53 -5.65 21.00
CA LYS A 318 12.47 -5.54 19.88
C LYS A 318 11.76 -4.96 18.65
N ILE A 319 12.54 -4.42 17.72
CA ILE A 319 12.07 -4.01 16.38
C ILE A 319 12.54 -5.02 15.32
N PRO A 320 11.83 -5.15 14.18
CA PRO A 320 10.52 -4.60 13.86
C PRO A 320 9.36 -5.50 14.31
N TYR A 321 8.14 -4.96 14.23
CA TYR A 321 6.93 -5.75 13.97
C TYR A 321 6.13 -5.10 12.83
N ILE A 322 5.19 -5.85 12.24
CA ILE A 322 4.22 -5.34 11.27
C ILE A 322 2.83 -5.25 11.88
N ASP A 323 2.05 -4.28 11.41
CA ASP A 323 0.60 -4.22 11.57
C ASP A 323 0.00 -4.29 10.16
N ASP A 324 -0.60 -5.44 9.85
CA ASP A 324 -1.32 -5.69 8.60
C ASP A 324 -2.81 -5.74 8.90
N ASP A 325 -3.40 -4.54 9.02
CA ASP A 325 -4.82 -4.33 9.30
C ASP A 325 -5.31 -5.02 10.59
N GLY A 326 -4.60 -4.76 11.69
CA GLY A 326 -4.90 -5.35 13.00
C GLY A 326 -4.28 -6.73 13.22
N PHE A 327 -3.69 -7.34 12.19
CA PHE A 327 -2.83 -8.50 12.35
C PHE A 327 -1.40 -8.06 12.71
N PHE A 328 -1.00 -8.29 13.97
CA PHE A 328 0.34 -7.98 14.45
C PHE A 328 1.26 -9.19 14.32
N LEU A 329 2.40 -9.02 13.66
CA LEU A 329 3.41 -10.07 13.53
C LEU A 329 4.81 -9.53 13.76
N TYR A 330 5.58 -10.24 14.58
CA TYR A 330 6.99 -9.96 14.85
C TYR A 330 7.86 -11.14 14.45
N GLU A 331 9.19 -11.00 14.64
CA GLU A 331 10.23 -11.85 14.03
C GLU A 331 10.38 -11.65 12.51
N THR A 332 11.51 -11.06 12.10
CA THR A 332 11.71 -10.65 10.70
C THR A 332 11.59 -11.80 9.69
N ARG A 333 12.03 -13.01 10.03
CA ARG A 333 11.91 -14.18 9.15
C ARG A 333 10.47 -14.68 9.03
N ALA A 334 9.69 -14.59 10.11
CA ALA A 334 8.26 -14.91 10.09
C ALA A 334 7.49 -13.87 9.28
N ILE A 335 7.78 -12.58 9.49
CA ILE A 335 7.23 -11.47 8.69
C ILE A 335 7.50 -11.68 7.20
N CYS A 336 8.74 -12.00 6.82
CA CYS A 336 9.08 -12.20 5.40
C CYS A 336 8.35 -13.41 4.80
N ARG A 337 8.23 -14.52 5.55
CA ARG A 337 7.46 -15.69 5.11
C ARG A 337 5.97 -15.36 4.96
N TYR A 338 5.40 -14.60 5.90
CA TYR A 338 4.03 -14.12 5.81
C TYR A 338 3.81 -13.27 4.56
N ILE A 339 4.70 -12.32 4.27
CA ILE A 339 4.64 -11.50 3.06
C ILE A 339 4.71 -12.39 1.81
N ALA A 340 5.69 -13.29 1.71
CA ALA A 340 5.82 -14.15 0.53
C ALA A 340 4.62 -15.10 0.33
N ALA A 341 4.05 -15.62 1.42
CA ALA A 341 2.85 -16.45 1.38
C ALA A 341 1.60 -15.64 0.98
N LYS A 342 1.47 -14.40 1.48
CA LYS A 342 0.36 -13.49 1.16
C LYS A 342 0.43 -12.97 -0.29
N TYR A 343 1.63 -12.85 -0.84
CA TYR A 343 1.89 -12.36 -2.20
C TYR A 343 2.68 -13.39 -3.01
N PRO A 344 2.08 -14.54 -3.38
CA PRO A 344 2.79 -15.65 -4.01
C PRO A 344 3.43 -15.29 -5.36
N GLU A 345 2.96 -14.22 -6.01
CA GLU A 345 3.51 -13.68 -7.26
C GLU A 345 4.98 -13.25 -7.17
N CYS A 346 5.47 -12.96 -5.96
CA CYS A 346 6.89 -12.66 -5.75
C CYS A 346 7.80 -13.89 -5.92
N LYS A 347 7.24 -15.11 -5.89
CA LYS A 347 7.94 -16.39 -6.08
C LYS A 347 9.14 -16.59 -5.14
N LEU A 348 9.13 -15.95 -3.96
CA LEU A 348 10.23 -16.06 -2.97
C LEU A 348 10.14 -17.32 -2.08
N ILE A 349 9.01 -18.03 -2.12
CA ILE A 349 8.81 -19.35 -1.52
C ILE A 349 8.27 -20.28 -2.62
N PRO A 350 8.95 -21.41 -2.93
CA PRO A 350 8.45 -22.37 -3.91
C PRO A 350 7.16 -23.06 -3.46
N THR A 351 6.25 -23.33 -4.38
CA THR A 351 5.00 -24.07 -4.11
C THR A 351 5.14 -25.58 -4.29
N ASP A 352 6.10 -26.04 -5.10
CA ASP A 352 6.42 -27.46 -5.22
C ASP A 352 6.95 -28.01 -3.87
N PRO A 353 6.43 -29.13 -3.34
CA PRO A 353 6.83 -29.63 -2.03
C PRO A 353 8.33 -29.91 -1.88
N LYS A 354 9.00 -30.42 -2.92
CA LYS A 354 10.43 -30.73 -2.86
C LYS A 354 11.26 -29.45 -2.91
N LYS A 355 10.93 -28.53 -3.80
CA LYS A 355 11.59 -27.21 -3.84
C LYS A 355 11.37 -26.43 -2.54
N ASN A 356 10.17 -26.51 -1.95
CA ASN A 356 9.87 -25.89 -0.67
C ASN A 356 10.69 -26.50 0.48
N ALA A 357 10.87 -27.83 0.50
CA ALA A 357 11.75 -28.50 1.46
C ALA A 357 13.21 -28.04 1.33
N LEU A 358 13.72 -27.85 0.10
CA LEU A 358 15.07 -27.30 -0.13
C LEU A 358 15.16 -25.82 0.32
N PHE A 359 14.12 -25.03 0.11
CA PHE A 359 14.03 -23.68 0.66
C PHE A 359 14.09 -23.68 2.20
N GLU A 360 13.31 -24.51 2.87
CA GLU A 360 13.32 -24.56 4.35
C GLU A 360 14.65 -25.09 4.89
N GLN A 361 15.30 -26.03 4.18
CA GLN A 361 16.67 -26.45 4.47
C GLN A 361 17.62 -25.24 4.38
N ALA A 362 17.60 -24.49 3.28
CA ALA A 362 18.46 -23.33 3.08
C ALA A 362 18.21 -22.22 4.12
N ALA A 363 16.94 -21.97 4.47
CA ALA A 363 16.58 -20.99 5.49
C ALA A 363 17.03 -21.42 6.91
N SER A 364 17.01 -22.73 7.20
CA SER A 364 17.54 -23.28 8.45
C SER A 364 19.07 -23.18 8.49
N VAL A 365 19.73 -23.44 7.36
CA VAL A 365 21.18 -23.26 7.21
C VAL A 365 21.56 -21.80 7.47
N GLU A 366 20.84 -20.83 6.91
CA GLU A 366 21.04 -19.40 7.18
C GLU A 366 20.96 -19.08 8.67
N LEU A 367 19.91 -19.54 9.35
CA LEU A 367 19.73 -19.25 10.77
C LEU A 367 20.81 -19.88 11.65
N CYS A 368 21.13 -21.16 11.41
CA CYS A 368 21.99 -21.95 12.29
C CYS A 368 23.49 -21.81 11.98
N ASN A 369 23.86 -21.58 10.72
CA ASN A 369 25.26 -21.61 10.27
C ASN A 369 25.75 -20.25 9.75
N PHE A 370 24.87 -19.30 9.44
CA PHE A 370 25.29 -17.96 9.07
C PHE A 370 24.98 -16.95 10.18
N ASP A 371 23.71 -16.76 10.54
CA ASP A 371 23.27 -15.73 11.49
C ASP A 371 23.86 -15.94 12.89
N ALA A 372 24.05 -17.21 13.30
CA ALA A 372 24.68 -17.57 14.58
C ALA A 372 26.06 -16.93 14.79
N TYR A 373 26.85 -16.78 13.72
CA TYR A 373 28.18 -16.17 13.75
C TYR A 373 28.15 -14.72 13.27
N ALA A 374 27.45 -14.46 12.17
CA ALA A 374 27.33 -13.15 11.56
C ALA A 374 26.73 -12.11 12.52
N ALA A 375 25.70 -12.47 13.31
CA ALA A 375 25.09 -11.56 14.27
C ALA A 375 26.05 -11.16 15.39
N ARG A 376 26.93 -12.07 15.83
CA ARG A 376 27.97 -11.80 16.84
C ARG A 376 29.04 -10.86 16.29
N ALA A 377 29.55 -11.15 15.09
CA ALA A 377 30.50 -10.28 14.40
C ALA A 377 29.93 -8.87 14.20
N VAL A 378 28.68 -8.75 13.75
CA VAL A 378 27.99 -7.45 13.60
C VAL A 378 27.78 -6.74 14.94
N TYR A 379 27.51 -7.48 16.02
CA TYR A 379 27.38 -6.89 17.34
C TYR A 379 28.70 -6.28 17.82
N GLU A 380 29.82 -6.98 17.66
CA GLU A 380 31.16 -6.48 18.00
C GLU A 380 31.58 -5.30 17.12
N ALA A 381 31.49 -5.46 15.79
CA ALA A 381 31.98 -4.48 14.83
C ALA A 381 31.17 -3.17 14.79
N ARG A 382 29.87 -3.24 15.13
CA ARG A 382 28.96 -2.09 14.99
C ARG A 382 28.08 -1.85 16.22
N GLY A 383 27.53 -2.92 16.77
CA GLY A 383 26.58 -2.83 17.89
C GLY A 383 27.20 -2.14 19.11
N LYS A 384 28.39 -2.60 19.52
CA LYS A 384 29.16 -2.02 20.63
C LYS A 384 29.62 -0.59 20.36
N PRO A 385 30.31 -0.27 19.23
CA PRO A 385 30.71 1.11 18.92
C PRO A 385 29.56 2.12 18.94
N ARG A 386 28.39 1.78 18.37
CA ARG A 386 27.21 2.66 18.40
C ARG A 386 26.60 2.88 19.78
N ARG A 387 27.00 2.08 20.77
CA ARG A 387 26.61 2.20 22.18
C ARG A 387 27.73 2.81 23.03
N GLY A 388 28.82 3.30 22.42
CA GLY A 388 29.99 3.82 23.12
C GLY A 388 30.87 2.75 23.78
N MET A 389 30.66 1.47 23.44
CA MET A 389 31.49 0.36 23.94
C MET A 389 32.62 0.07 22.95
N LYS A 390 33.77 -0.38 23.46
CA LYS A 390 34.89 -0.83 22.62
C LYS A 390 34.57 -2.18 21.99
N THR A 391 34.97 -2.36 20.73
CA THR A 391 34.97 -3.66 20.05
C THR A 391 35.92 -4.61 20.76
N ASP A 392 35.46 -5.84 21.02
CA ASP A 392 36.36 -6.93 21.42
C ASP A 392 36.88 -7.59 20.14
N GLN A 393 38.13 -7.31 19.81
CA GLN A 393 38.72 -7.78 18.56
C GLN A 393 38.87 -9.31 18.54
N ALA A 394 39.18 -9.94 19.66
CA ALA A 394 39.31 -11.39 19.73
C ALA A 394 37.96 -12.08 19.52
N ALA A 395 36.89 -11.54 20.10
CA ALA A 395 35.53 -12.05 19.88
C ALA A 395 35.04 -11.84 18.44
N LEU A 396 35.39 -10.70 17.82
CA LEU A 396 35.11 -10.42 16.42
C LEU A 396 35.84 -11.42 15.51
N ASP A 397 37.15 -11.59 15.69
CA ASP A 397 37.98 -12.48 14.86
C ASP A 397 37.54 -13.94 14.99
N ALA A 398 37.20 -14.40 16.21
CA ALA A 398 36.64 -15.72 16.44
C ALA A 398 35.32 -15.92 15.68
N SER A 399 34.41 -14.93 15.75
CA SER A 399 33.12 -15.00 15.03
C SER A 399 33.31 -15.00 13.50
N LEU A 400 34.31 -14.28 12.99
CA LEU A 400 34.64 -14.26 11.57
C LEU A 400 35.28 -15.58 11.10
N ALA A 401 36.10 -16.22 11.93
CA ALA A 401 36.69 -17.52 11.63
C ALA A 401 35.63 -18.64 11.59
N ASP A 402 34.70 -18.65 12.54
CA ASP A 402 33.55 -19.57 12.53
C ASP A 402 32.69 -19.35 11.29
N LEU A 403 32.41 -18.08 10.94
CA LEU A 403 31.66 -17.73 9.74
C LEU A 403 32.39 -18.18 8.46
N ASP A 404 33.70 -17.94 8.36
CA ASP A 404 34.50 -18.38 7.21
C ASP A 404 34.42 -19.90 7.04
N THR A 405 34.48 -20.65 8.15
CA THR A 405 34.33 -22.10 8.16
C THR A 405 32.95 -22.52 7.65
N ALA A 406 31.87 -21.90 8.13
CA ALA A 406 30.52 -22.20 7.66
C ALA A 406 30.35 -21.91 6.15
N LEU A 407 30.99 -20.85 5.64
CA LEU A 407 30.93 -20.51 4.22
C LEU A 407 31.64 -21.53 3.30
N ASN A 408 32.47 -22.45 3.82
CA ASN A 408 32.96 -23.59 3.02
C ASN A 408 31.79 -24.46 2.52
N GLY A 409 30.81 -24.72 3.39
CA GLY A 409 29.60 -25.47 3.01
C GLY A 409 28.76 -24.71 1.98
N TYR A 410 28.68 -23.39 2.12
CA TYR A 410 27.98 -22.53 1.16
C TYR A 410 28.63 -22.57 -0.21
N ASP A 411 29.96 -22.47 -0.29
CA ASP A 411 30.68 -22.48 -1.56
C ASP A 411 30.49 -23.82 -2.28
N ALA A 412 30.49 -24.94 -1.55
CA ALA A 412 30.22 -26.26 -2.10
C ALA A 412 28.77 -26.41 -2.63
N ILE A 413 27.79 -25.79 -1.99
CA ILE A 413 26.40 -25.74 -2.48
C ILE A 413 26.35 -24.87 -3.74
N LEU A 414 26.83 -23.63 -3.66
CA LEU A 414 26.78 -22.61 -4.71
C LEU A 414 27.69 -22.92 -5.92
N ALA A 415 28.58 -23.90 -5.81
CA ALA A 415 29.30 -24.46 -6.95
C ALA A 415 28.38 -25.19 -7.94
N LYS A 416 27.24 -25.71 -7.46
CA LYS A 416 26.33 -26.59 -8.23
C LYS A 416 25.03 -25.91 -8.65
N GLN A 417 24.72 -24.73 -8.11
CA GLN A 417 23.44 -24.04 -8.28
C GLN A 417 23.62 -22.53 -8.10
N LYS A 418 22.68 -21.75 -8.63
CA LYS A 418 22.78 -20.29 -8.63
C LYS A 418 22.60 -19.66 -7.22
N TYR A 419 21.61 -20.15 -6.47
CA TYR A 419 21.17 -19.68 -5.15
C TYR A 419 21.18 -20.83 -4.13
N LEU A 420 20.91 -20.57 -2.85
CA LEU A 420 21.04 -21.58 -1.80
C LEU A 420 19.99 -22.70 -1.87
N ALA A 421 18.80 -22.41 -2.39
CA ALA A 421 17.70 -23.38 -2.52
C ALA A 421 17.56 -23.99 -3.93
N GLY A 422 18.35 -23.53 -4.90
CA GLY A 422 18.33 -23.99 -6.29
C GLY A 422 18.73 -22.88 -7.25
N ASP A 423 18.12 -22.83 -8.43
CA ASP A 423 18.44 -21.81 -9.45
C ASP A 423 17.53 -20.57 -9.40
N GLU A 424 16.49 -20.61 -8.58
CA GLU A 424 15.55 -19.51 -8.34
C GLU A 424 15.88 -18.83 -7.00
N LEU A 425 15.77 -17.50 -6.97
CA LEU A 425 15.97 -16.72 -5.75
C LEU A 425 14.86 -17.03 -4.74
N THR A 426 15.23 -17.21 -3.47
CA THR A 426 14.26 -17.40 -2.40
C THR A 426 14.50 -16.46 -1.22
N LEU A 427 13.58 -16.46 -0.25
CA LEU A 427 13.80 -15.76 1.01
C LEU A 427 15.09 -16.19 1.74
N ALA A 428 15.51 -17.45 1.57
CA ALA A 428 16.73 -17.96 2.22
C ALA A 428 17.97 -17.16 1.80
N ASP A 429 18.04 -16.74 0.53
CA ASP A 429 19.12 -15.90 0.03
C ASP A 429 19.04 -14.48 0.63
N LEU A 430 17.85 -13.87 0.57
CA LEU A 430 17.61 -12.50 1.03
C LEU A 430 17.85 -12.32 2.54
N PHE A 431 17.73 -13.36 3.36
CA PHE A 431 17.95 -13.29 4.80
C PHE A 431 19.37 -12.91 5.22
N HIS A 432 20.36 -13.08 4.32
CA HIS A 432 21.78 -12.78 4.55
C HIS A 432 22.14 -11.30 4.40
N LEU A 433 21.43 -10.58 3.52
CA LEU A 433 21.69 -9.18 3.15
C LEU A 433 21.74 -8.20 4.35
N PRO A 434 20.98 -8.36 5.45
CA PRO A 434 21.11 -7.51 6.62
C PRO A 434 22.49 -7.48 7.27
N ASN A 435 23.20 -8.62 7.32
CA ASN A 435 24.43 -8.76 8.09
C ASN A 435 25.68 -8.81 7.21
N ALA A 436 25.63 -9.48 6.05
CA ALA A 436 26.80 -9.65 5.18
C ALA A 436 27.52 -8.33 4.81
N PRO A 437 26.83 -7.25 4.37
CA PRO A 437 27.47 -5.98 4.01
C PRO A 437 27.95 -5.17 5.21
N VAL A 438 27.49 -5.51 6.41
CA VAL A 438 27.97 -4.89 7.65
C VAL A 438 29.29 -5.52 8.06
N ILE A 439 29.43 -6.83 7.88
CA ILE A 439 30.69 -7.54 8.12
C ILE A 439 31.80 -6.98 7.22
N GLU A 440 31.51 -6.74 5.94
CA GLU A 440 32.48 -6.14 5.01
C GLU A 440 32.88 -4.72 5.43
N ARG A 441 31.90 -3.83 5.59
CA ARG A 441 32.18 -2.40 5.80
C ARG A 441 32.63 -2.05 7.22
N GLU A 442 31.99 -2.64 8.22
CA GLU A 442 32.17 -2.29 9.63
C GLU A 442 33.06 -3.32 10.33
N GLY A 443 32.93 -4.60 9.98
CA GLY A 443 33.84 -5.66 10.41
C GLY A 443 35.17 -5.69 9.65
N LYS A 444 35.31 -4.90 8.57
CA LYS A 444 36.51 -4.80 7.72
C LYS A 444 37.03 -6.16 7.27
N SER A 445 36.10 -7.06 6.92
CA SER A 445 36.40 -8.45 6.57
C SER A 445 35.92 -8.78 5.17
N ASP A 446 36.79 -9.42 4.39
CA ASP A 446 36.53 -9.96 3.05
C ASP A 446 35.93 -11.37 3.07
N VAL A 447 35.49 -11.88 4.24
CA VAL A 447 35.00 -13.26 4.40
C VAL A 447 33.88 -13.65 3.40
N MET A 448 33.05 -12.68 3.00
CA MET A 448 31.98 -12.88 2.01
C MET A 448 32.47 -12.96 0.56
N THR A 449 33.72 -12.56 0.29
CA THR A 449 34.28 -12.46 -1.06
C THR A 449 35.49 -13.37 -1.30
N ARG A 450 36.03 -14.04 -0.26
CA ARG A 450 37.15 -14.99 -0.36
C ARG A 450 36.86 -16.24 -1.19
N LYS A 451 35.62 -16.74 -1.12
CA LYS A 451 35.21 -17.99 -1.77
C LYS A 451 34.47 -17.68 -3.07
N PRO A 452 34.84 -18.26 -4.22
CA PRO A 452 34.43 -17.75 -5.53
C PRO A 452 32.92 -17.83 -5.78
N HIS A 453 32.27 -18.92 -5.38
CA HIS A 453 30.84 -19.11 -5.63
C HIS A 453 29.98 -18.31 -4.64
N VAL A 454 30.44 -18.22 -3.38
CA VAL A 454 29.85 -17.29 -2.39
C VAL A 454 29.98 -15.85 -2.88
N ALA A 455 31.16 -15.44 -3.34
CA ALA A 455 31.41 -14.07 -3.82
C ALA A 455 30.53 -13.71 -5.01
N ARG A 456 30.29 -14.65 -5.94
CA ARG A 456 29.37 -14.47 -7.07
C ARG A 456 27.93 -14.28 -6.57
N TRP A 457 27.44 -15.21 -5.76
CA TRP A 457 26.09 -15.15 -5.19
C TRP A 457 25.87 -13.86 -4.39
N TYR A 458 26.84 -13.49 -3.55
CA TYR A 458 26.77 -12.29 -2.73
C TYR A 458 26.69 -11.01 -3.57
N ARG A 459 27.51 -10.91 -4.63
CA ARG A 459 27.46 -9.77 -5.57
C ARG A 459 26.14 -9.68 -6.31
N ASP A 460 25.57 -10.82 -6.72
CA ASP A 460 24.24 -10.86 -7.34
C ASP A 460 23.17 -10.30 -6.40
N LEU A 461 23.18 -10.71 -5.12
CA LEU A 461 22.25 -10.19 -4.11
C LEU A 461 22.44 -8.69 -3.85
N LEU A 462 23.67 -8.20 -3.82
CA LEU A 462 23.96 -6.77 -3.65
C LEU A 462 23.50 -5.91 -4.83
N SER A 463 23.44 -6.48 -6.03
CA SER A 463 23.05 -5.75 -7.24
C SER A 463 21.54 -5.59 -7.41
N ARG A 464 20.74 -6.23 -6.54
CA ARG A 464 19.28 -6.26 -6.69
C ARG A 464 18.68 -4.86 -6.51
N PRO A 465 17.77 -4.40 -7.40
CA PRO A 465 17.13 -3.10 -7.26
C PRO A 465 16.41 -2.90 -5.91
N SER A 466 15.76 -3.96 -5.40
CA SER A 466 15.13 -3.98 -4.07
C SER A 466 16.13 -3.71 -2.94
N TRP A 467 17.37 -4.18 -3.11
CA TRP A 467 18.47 -3.95 -2.19
C TRP A 467 19.17 -2.62 -2.48
N LEU A 468 19.11 -2.04 -3.66
CA LEU A 468 19.68 -0.71 -3.90
C LEU A 468 18.73 0.42 -3.47
N ALA A 469 17.43 0.14 -3.39
CA ALA A 469 16.37 1.12 -3.09
C ALA A 469 16.51 1.85 -1.73
N TYR A 470 17.35 1.39 -0.80
CA TYR A 470 17.54 2.01 0.52
C TYR A 470 18.85 2.79 0.68
N GLU A 471 19.53 3.25 -0.39
CA GLU A 471 20.82 3.97 -0.29
C GLU A 471 20.83 5.10 0.77
N ASN A 472 19.66 5.71 1.06
CA ASN A 472 19.43 6.71 2.12
C ASN A 472 18.52 6.27 3.28
N GLY A 473 18.40 4.95 3.52
CA GLY A 473 17.47 4.34 4.48
C GLY A 473 16.16 3.90 3.84
N VAL A 474 15.43 3.02 4.53
CA VAL A 474 14.13 2.51 4.04
C VAL A 474 13.11 3.65 4.00
N LYS A 475 12.38 3.77 2.89
CA LYS A 475 11.32 4.76 2.66
C LYS A 475 9.95 4.08 2.62
N THR A 476 8.93 4.83 3.04
CA THR A 476 7.52 4.49 2.77
C THR A 476 7.32 4.46 1.26
N THR A 477 6.55 3.50 0.76
CA THR A 477 6.24 3.39 -0.67
C THR A 477 5.00 4.19 -1.08
N LEU A 478 4.25 4.72 -0.10
CA LEU A 478 3.09 5.61 -0.32
C LEU A 478 3.49 7.07 -0.62
N GLU A 479 4.79 7.38 -0.69
CA GLU A 479 5.30 8.72 -1.00
C GLU A 479 5.74 8.84 -2.47
N TYR A 480 5.32 7.91 -3.34
CA TYR A 480 5.65 7.90 -4.77
C TYR A 480 4.41 8.16 -5.62
#